data_AF-A0A3C0QAT3-F1
#
_entry.id   AF-A0A3C0QAT3-F1
#
_cell.length_a   1.000
_cell.length_b   1.000
_cell.length_c   1.000
_cell.angle_alpha   90.00
_cell.angle_beta   90.00
_cell.angle_gamma   90.00
#
_symmetry.space_group_name_H-M   'P 1'
#
loop_
_entity.id
_entity.type
_entity.pdbx_description
1 polymer ?
#
loop_
_entity_poly.entity_id
_entity_poly.type
_entity_poly.pdbx_seq_one_letter_code
_entity_poly.pdbx_strand_id
1 'polypeptide(L)' 'MNSTRATEYKARADAFAAQGDTERAIRVYRQALDLKDDYFEVHANLGSVLVE' A
#
# COMPACT_ATOMS: atom_id res chain seq x y z
N MET A 1 -8.42 -10.43 11.87
CA MET A 1 -8.03 -9.25 12.68
C MET A 1 -6.84 -8.49 12.09
N ASN A 2 -5.76 -9.14 11.63
CA ASN A 2 -4.65 -8.43 10.95
C ASN A 2 -4.85 -8.29 9.43
N SER A 3 -5.38 -9.32 8.76
CA SER A 3 -5.65 -9.28 7.31
C SER A 3 -6.61 -8.16 6.90
N THR A 4 -7.64 -7.89 7.69
CA THR A 4 -8.63 -6.83 7.42
C THR A 4 -8.00 -5.43 7.44
N ARG A 5 -7.13 -5.16 8.41
CA ARG A 5 -6.41 -3.89 8.51
C ARG A 5 -5.37 -3.73 7.40
N ALA A 6 -4.70 -4.81 7.01
CA ALA A 6 -3.80 -4.80 5.86
C ALA A 6 -4.55 -4.45 4.56
N THR A 7 -5.74 -5.02 4.34
CA THR A 7 -6.60 -4.64 3.20
C THR A 7 -7.07 -3.19 3.24
N GLU A 8 -7.37 -2.64 4.43
CA GLU A 8 -7.75 -1.23 4.58
C GLU A 8 -6.58 -0.30 4.22
N TYR A 9 -5.37 -0.59 4.70
CA TYR A 9 -4.19 0.18 4.34
C TYR A 9 -3.92 0.12 2.83
N LYS A 10 -4.00 -1.08 2.23
CA LYS A 10 -3.87 -1.22 0.78
C LYS A 10 -4.86 -0.33 0.03
N ALA A 11 -6.17 -0.40 0.33
CA ALA A 11 -7.18 0.41 -0.35
C ALA A 11 -6.95 1.93 -0.18
N ARG A 12 -6.50 2.36 1.00
CA ARG A 12 -6.16 3.77 1.25
C ARG A 12 -4.92 4.21 0.47
N ALA A 13 -3.92 3.35 0.36
CA ALA A 13 -2.73 3.62 -0.43
C ALA A 13 -3.04 3.70 -1.93
N ASP A 14 -3.89 2.80 -2.46
CA ASP A 14 -4.37 2.84 -3.83
C ASP A 14 -5.06 4.20 -4.13
N ALA A 15 -5.88 4.68 -3.19
CA ALA A 15 -6.56 5.97 -3.33
C ALA A 15 -5.59 7.16 -3.35
N PHE A 16 -4.49 7.12 -2.58
CA PHE A 16 -3.45 8.15 -2.63
C PHE A 16 -2.64 8.09 -3.93
N ALA A 17 -2.30 6.88 -4.39
CA ALA A 17 -1.60 6.68 -5.66
C ALA A 17 -2.43 7.24 -6.84
N ALA A 18 -3.74 6.96 -6.86
CA ALA A 18 -4.65 7.49 -7.89
C ALA A 18 -4.77 9.03 -7.87
N GLN A 19 -4.47 9.68 -6.74
CA GLN A 19 -4.44 11.15 -6.62
C GLN A 19 -3.06 11.74 -6.99
N GLY A 20 -2.08 10.91 -7.36
CA GLY A 20 -0.69 11.32 -7.60
C GLY A 20 0.07 11.62 -6.30
N ASP A 21 -0.50 11.32 -5.13
CA ASP A 21 0.18 11.51 -3.84
C ASP A 21 1.01 10.27 -3.50
N THR A 22 2.09 10.11 -4.25
CA THR A 22 3.01 8.97 -4.18
C THR A 22 3.63 8.84 -2.79
N GLU A 23 3.96 9.95 -2.13
CA GLU A 23 4.51 9.93 -0.76
C GLU A 23 3.55 9.32 0.26
N ARG A 24 2.26 9.72 0.26
CA ARG A 24 1.27 9.12 1.16
C ARG A 24 1.00 7.67 0.79
N ALA A 25 0.94 7.34 -0.50
CA ALA A 25 0.75 5.97 -0.96
C ALA A 25 1.86 5.04 -0.42
N ILE A 26 3.13 5.42 -0.57
CA ILE A 26 4.29 4.64 -0.08
C ILE A 26 4.21 4.42 1.43
N ARG A 27 3.93 5.47 2.21
CA ARG A 27 3.82 5.36 3.67
C ARG A 27 2.73 4.37 4.08
N VAL A 28 1.58 4.43 3.43
CA VAL A 28 0.44 3.58 3.78
C VAL A 28 0.64 2.14 3.30
N TYR A 29 1.25 1.91 2.13
CA TYR A 29 1.63 0.55 1.70
C TYR A 29 2.58 -0.11 2.70
N ARG A 30 3.55 0.62 3.25
CA ARG A 30 4.42 0.09 4.30
C ARG A 30 3.64 -0.35 5.54
N GLN A 31 2.61 0.38 5.96
CA GLN A 31 1.73 -0.05 7.07
C GLN A 31 0.97 -1.33 6.74
N ALA A 32 0.57 -1.53 5.48
CA ALA A 32 -0.03 -2.80 5.05
C ALA A 32 0.98 -3.96 5.16
N LEU A 33 2.24 -3.71 4.78
CA LEU A 33 3.33 -4.69 4.86
C LEU A 33 3.77 -4.99 6.30
N ASP A 34 3.71 -4.02 7.20
CA ASP A 34 3.99 -4.24 8.64
C ASP A 34 2.97 -5.21 9.27
N LEU A 35 1.75 -5.28 8.74
CA LEU A 35 0.71 -6.20 9.19
C LEU A 35 0.72 -7.54 8.45
N LYS A 36 1.17 -7.53 7.20
CA LYS A 36 1.22 -8.67 6.30
C LYS A 36 2.41 -8.51 5.35
N ASP A 37 3.54 -9.08 5.73
CA ASP A 37 4.81 -8.96 4.98
C ASP A 37 4.75 -9.66 3.61
N ASP A 38 3.99 -10.75 3.50
CA ASP A 38 3.77 -11.56 2.30
C ASP A 38 2.65 -11.03 1.39
N TYR A 39 2.26 -9.76 1.54
CA TYR A 39 1.19 -9.16 0.76
C TYR A 39 1.65 -8.81 -0.66
N PHE A 40 1.71 -9.82 -1.53
CA PHE A 40 2.22 -9.72 -2.91
C PHE A 40 1.63 -8.53 -3.70
N GLU A 41 0.33 -8.27 -3.55
CA GLU A 41 -0.36 -7.19 -4.25
C GLU A 41 0.17 -5.81 -3.81
N VAL A 42 0.44 -5.64 -2.51
CA VAL A 42 1.02 -4.39 -1.99
C VAL A 42 2.44 -4.19 -2.49
N HIS A 43 3.25 -5.25 -2.57
CA HIS A 43 4.60 -5.15 -3.16
C HIS A 43 4.56 -4.72 -4.62
N ALA A 44 3.63 -5.28 -5.41
CA ALA A 44 3.44 -4.89 -6.81
C ALA A 44 3.02 -3.42 -6.94
N ASN A 45 2.02 -2.99 -6.16
CA ASN A 45 1.53 -1.61 -6.20
C ASN A 45 2.57 -0.61 -5.70
N LEU A 46 3.30 -0.94 -4.64
CA LEU A 46 4.40 -0.12 -4.14
C LEU A 46 5.52 0.00 -5.19
N GLY A 47 5.84 -1.09 -5.90
CA GLY A 47 6.77 -1.06 -7.02
C GLY A 47 6.31 -0.12 -8.13
N SER A 48 5.03 -0.17 -8.52
CA SER A 48 4.47 0.74 -9.52
C SER A 48 4.61 2.21 -9.10
N VAL A 49 4.32 2.53 -7.84
CA VAL A 49 4.40 3.90 -7.30
C VAL A 49 5.85 4.40 -7.18
N LEU A 50 6.82 3.51 -7.01
CA LEU A 50 8.24 3.88 -6.89
C LEU A 50 8.95 4.06 -8.24
N VAL A 51 8.38 3.51 -9.32
CA VAL A 51 8.94 3.59 -10.68
C VAL A 51 8.47 4.85 -11.41
N GLU A 52 7.29 5.36 -11.06
CA GLU A 52 6.73 6.63 -11.60
C GLU A 52 7.49 7.86 -11.08
#